data_AF-A0A1H4YHV6-F1
#
_entry.id   AF-A0A1H4YHV6-F1
#
_cell.length_a   1.000
_cell.length_b   1.000
_cell.length_c   1.000
_cell.angle_alpha   90.00
_cell.angle_beta   90.00
_cell.angle_gamma   90.00
#
_symmetry.space_group_name_H-M   'P 1'
#
loop_
_entity.id
_entity.type
_entity.pdbx_description
1 polymer ?
#
loop_
_entity_poly.entity_id
_entity_poly.type
_entity_poly.pdbx_seq_one_letter_code
_entity_poly.pdbx_strand_id
1 'polypeptide(L)'
;MTWAPVTMRWPEQATQWMGGLSAAKDLAGGELASTAQRLAGLEGLASTNPGPVGDAAKGAITAGRAALAEQLGQAPACLVVTPFQSGIGQGKGYQRFLSAPNLLEHLAKKLDDVSDTGRPAGPQYALSILFLGTRLEQLASSLSRFNALLPIPDLVRTERRAQHLVKLETEKWEIPGAGPLPRWQALPLERCTVVKAAKQSMAGQLTVLESYAADSSPLGDLAALATRKVAQQQGRDQQLADLKELLTGGNPDASMLARLIGPGNTSELRRELLAGDAPGHEWVLCAGLMLVGSKEGLSFVQELVGL
;
A
#
# COMPACT_ATOMS: atom_id res chain seq x y z
N MET A 1 5.18 24.16 -15.46
CA MET A 1 4.77 23.85 -14.07
C MET A 1 5.97 23.33 -13.31
N THR A 2 6.12 23.75 -12.06
CA THR A 2 7.29 23.50 -11.19
C THR A 2 7.15 22.19 -10.41
N TRP A 3 8.28 21.62 -9.97
CA TRP A 3 8.29 20.51 -9.03
C TRP A 3 7.77 20.98 -7.66
N ALA A 4 6.88 20.22 -7.04
CA ALA A 4 6.30 20.56 -5.74
C ALA A 4 6.77 19.56 -4.66
N PRO A 5 7.05 20.01 -3.42
CA PRO A 5 7.35 19.11 -2.33
C PRO A 5 6.13 18.23 -2.01
N VAL A 6 6.38 16.95 -1.78
CA VAL A 6 5.32 15.98 -1.49
C VAL A 6 4.76 16.24 -0.11
N THR A 7 3.44 16.32 -0.02
CA THR A 7 2.71 16.40 1.24
C THR A 7 1.79 15.19 1.33
N MET A 8 2.19 14.19 2.11
CA MET A 8 1.41 12.96 2.27
C MET A 8 0.08 13.29 2.97
N ARG A 9 -1.04 13.13 2.25
CA ARG A 9 -2.38 13.41 2.76
C ARG A 9 -3.37 12.35 2.31
N TRP A 10 -4.45 12.17 3.07
CA TRP A 10 -5.52 11.28 2.62
C TRP A 10 -6.18 11.84 1.36
N PRO A 11 -6.41 11.02 0.31
CA PRO A 11 -7.02 11.48 -0.93
C PRO A 11 -8.54 11.61 -0.78
N GLU A 12 -9.00 12.76 -0.29
CA GLU A 12 -10.40 13.02 0.05
C GLU A 12 -11.32 13.04 -1.18
N GLN A 13 -10.89 13.59 -2.32
CA GLN A 13 -11.74 13.70 -3.50
C GLN A 13 -11.85 12.34 -4.19
N ALA A 14 -10.72 11.63 -4.34
CA ALA A 14 -10.74 10.25 -4.82
C ALA A 14 -11.61 9.37 -3.90
N THR A 15 -11.59 9.55 -2.58
CA THR A 15 -12.38 8.70 -1.67
C THR A 15 -13.77 9.24 -1.32
N GLN A 16 -14.26 10.28 -2.02
CA GLN A 16 -15.53 10.95 -1.69
C GLN A 16 -16.75 9.99 -1.72
N TRP A 17 -16.75 9.01 -2.61
CA TRP A 17 -17.80 7.99 -2.71
C TRP A 17 -17.96 7.15 -1.43
N MET A 18 -16.93 7.07 -0.58
CA MET A 18 -17.01 6.42 0.72
C MET A 18 -18.02 7.10 1.65
N GLY A 19 -18.24 8.41 1.48
CA GLY A 19 -19.31 9.13 2.18
C GLY A 19 -20.70 8.62 1.79
N GLY A 20 -20.90 8.18 0.54
CA GLY A 20 -22.15 7.55 0.11
C GLY A 20 -22.41 6.18 0.76
N LEU A 21 -21.34 5.50 1.21
CA LEU A 21 -21.45 4.24 1.95
C LEU A 21 -21.79 4.41 3.42
N SER A 22 -21.57 5.59 4.02
CA SER A 22 -21.84 5.80 5.45
C SER A 22 -23.32 5.61 5.76
N ALA A 23 -24.22 6.14 4.92
CA ALA A 23 -25.67 5.96 5.10
C ALA A 23 -26.09 4.47 5.04
N ALA A 24 -25.52 3.70 4.11
CA ALA A 24 -25.78 2.27 4.01
C ALA A 24 -25.20 1.50 5.21
N LYS A 25 -24.06 1.94 5.73
CA LYS A 25 -23.39 1.38 6.90
C LYS A 25 -24.18 1.67 8.19
N ASP A 26 -24.73 2.87 8.34
CA ASP A 26 -25.55 3.26 9.49
C ASP A 26 -26.87 2.48 9.50
N LEU A 27 -27.49 2.29 8.33
CA LEU A 27 -28.65 1.41 8.16
C LEU A 27 -28.32 -0.04 8.54
N ALA A 28 -27.16 -0.55 8.10
CA ALA A 28 -26.72 -1.91 8.46
C ALA A 28 -26.43 -2.06 9.96
N GLY A 29 -25.82 -1.05 10.60
CA GLY A 29 -25.56 -1.02 12.04
C GLY A 29 -26.86 -0.98 12.85
N GLY A 30 -27.81 -0.12 12.46
CA GLY A 30 -29.12 -0.03 13.09
C GLY A 30 -29.92 -1.33 13.00
N GLU A 31 -29.85 -2.02 11.88
CA GLU A 31 -30.52 -3.31 11.70
C GLU A 31 -29.79 -4.50 12.36
N LEU A 32 -28.47 -4.43 12.54
CA LEU A 32 -27.76 -5.39 13.38
C LEU A 32 -28.19 -5.24 14.86
N ALA A 33 -28.35 -4.01 15.34
CA ALA A 33 -28.88 -3.72 16.67
C ALA A 33 -30.34 -4.18 16.82
N SER A 34 -31.19 -3.90 15.83
CA SER A 34 -32.59 -4.36 15.82
C SER A 34 -32.66 -5.89 15.73
N THR A 35 -31.76 -6.54 14.99
CA THR A 35 -31.67 -8.00 14.91
C THR A 35 -31.25 -8.60 16.24
N ALA A 36 -30.30 -8.00 16.97
CA ALA A 36 -29.94 -8.44 18.31
C ALA A 36 -31.12 -8.32 19.29
N GLN A 37 -31.90 -7.24 19.23
CA GLN A 37 -33.13 -7.07 20.02
C GLN A 37 -34.22 -8.09 19.64
N ARG A 38 -34.44 -8.32 18.33
CA ARG A 38 -35.35 -9.37 17.84
C ARG A 38 -34.90 -10.75 18.31
N LEU A 39 -33.61 -11.05 18.27
CA LEU A 39 -33.07 -12.32 18.73
C LEU A 39 -33.32 -12.52 20.22
N ALA A 40 -33.08 -11.49 21.05
CA ALA A 40 -33.39 -11.51 22.48
C ALA A 40 -34.90 -11.71 22.76
N GLY A 41 -35.78 -11.15 21.92
CA GLY A 41 -37.23 -11.35 22.03
C GLY A 41 -37.75 -12.66 21.44
N LEU A 42 -36.94 -13.39 20.66
CA LEU A 42 -37.28 -14.66 20.01
C LEU A 42 -36.77 -15.88 20.78
N GLU A 43 -36.20 -15.67 21.96
CA GLU A 43 -35.79 -16.73 22.88
C GLU A 43 -37.01 -17.60 23.25
N GLY A 44 -37.18 -18.71 22.52
CA GLY A 44 -38.29 -19.67 22.66
C GLY A 44 -39.33 -19.76 21.53
N LEU A 45 -39.25 -18.98 20.43
CA LEU A 45 -40.38 -18.89 19.46
C LEU A 45 -40.05 -18.96 17.95
N ALA A 46 -38.78 -19.00 17.53
CA ALA A 46 -38.25 -19.21 16.17
C ALA A 46 -39.10 -18.85 14.92
N SER A 47 -38.62 -17.88 14.11
CA SER A 47 -38.25 -18.11 12.69
C SER A 47 -37.34 -16.97 12.20
N THR A 48 -36.31 -17.30 11.41
CA THR A 48 -35.35 -16.33 10.87
C THR A 48 -35.78 -15.88 9.49
N ASN A 49 -36.33 -14.67 9.39
CA ASN A 49 -36.59 -14.01 8.11
C ASN A 49 -35.40 -13.10 7.76
N PRO A 50 -34.90 -13.06 6.51
CA PRO A 50 -33.85 -12.13 6.11
C PRO A 50 -34.30 -10.68 6.33
N GLY A 51 -33.45 -9.86 6.95
CA GLY A 51 -33.74 -8.45 7.23
C GLY A 51 -33.70 -7.56 5.96
N PRO A 52 -34.36 -6.37 5.99
CA PRO A 52 -34.54 -5.50 4.83
C PRO A 52 -33.25 -4.81 4.32
N VAL A 53 -32.17 -4.83 5.11
CA VAL A 53 -30.87 -4.22 4.75
C VAL A 53 -30.28 -4.83 3.48
N GLY A 54 -30.46 -6.14 3.28
CA GLY A 54 -29.88 -6.83 2.14
C GLY A 54 -30.31 -6.20 0.81
N ASP A 55 -31.58 -5.78 0.72
CA ASP A 55 -32.12 -5.14 -0.47
C ASP A 55 -31.78 -3.65 -0.55
N ALA A 56 -31.82 -2.93 0.58
CA ALA A 56 -31.44 -1.51 0.63
C ALA A 56 -29.94 -1.27 0.34
N ALA A 57 -29.07 -2.18 0.78
CA ALA A 57 -27.63 -2.07 0.62
C ALA A 57 -27.13 -2.53 -0.76
N LYS A 58 -27.90 -3.32 -1.52
CA LYS A 58 -27.47 -3.81 -2.86
C LYS A 58 -27.06 -2.69 -3.80
N GLY A 59 -27.82 -1.59 -3.84
CA GLY A 59 -27.50 -0.43 -4.66
C GLY A 59 -26.19 0.23 -4.26
N ALA A 60 -26.02 0.51 -2.96
CA ALA A 60 -24.80 1.11 -2.41
C ALA A 60 -23.56 0.21 -2.55
N ILE A 61 -23.71 -1.11 -2.37
CA ILE A 61 -22.61 -2.08 -2.58
C ILE A 61 -22.22 -2.15 -4.05
N THR A 62 -23.18 -2.16 -4.96
CA THR A 62 -22.92 -2.19 -6.40
C THR A 62 -22.23 -0.90 -6.86
N ALA A 63 -22.74 0.25 -6.42
CA ALA A 63 -22.12 1.55 -6.69
C ALA A 63 -20.72 1.66 -6.07
N GLY A 64 -20.53 1.21 -4.83
CA GLY A 64 -19.22 1.21 -4.17
C GLY A 64 -18.21 0.29 -4.86
N ARG A 65 -18.64 -0.90 -5.32
CA ARG A 65 -17.78 -1.81 -6.11
C ARG A 65 -17.43 -1.22 -7.47
N ALA A 66 -18.39 -0.59 -8.15
CA ALA A 66 -18.14 0.07 -9.43
C ALA A 66 -17.17 1.25 -9.26
N ALA A 67 -17.38 2.11 -8.27
CA ALA A 67 -16.48 3.22 -7.96
C ALA A 67 -15.07 2.75 -7.56
N LEU A 68 -14.96 1.69 -6.74
CA LEU A 68 -13.67 1.09 -6.41
C LEU A 68 -12.97 0.53 -7.65
N ALA A 69 -13.71 -0.14 -8.53
CA ALA A 69 -13.17 -0.69 -9.78
C ALA A 69 -12.82 0.41 -10.79
N GLU A 70 -13.54 1.52 -10.81
CA GLU A 70 -13.26 2.65 -11.71
C GLU A 70 -12.01 3.40 -11.25
N GLN A 71 -11.88 3.67 -9.96
CA GLN A 71 -10.75 4.41 -9.39
C GLN A 71 -9.47 3.60 -9.21
N LEU A 72 -9.58 2.32 -8.83
CA LEU A 72 -8.42 1.44 -8.60
C LEU A 72 -8.22 0.41 -9.71
N GLY A 73 -9.17 0.22 -10.62
CA GLY A 73 -9.07 -0.76 -11.70
C GLY A 73 -8.36 -0.25 -12.95
N GLN A 74 -8.21 1.07 -13.13
CA GLN A 74 -7.33 1.64 -14.17
C GLN A 74 -5.88 1.68 -13.66
N ALA A 75 -5.24 0.51 -13.59
CA ALA A 75 -3.87 0.40 -13.10
C ALA A 75 -2.90 1.22 -13.98
N PRO A 76 -2.24 2.27 -13.44
CA PRO A 76 -1.28 3.04 -14.22
C PRO A 76 -0.04 2.21 -14.54
N ALA A 77 0.58 2.48 -15.69
CA ALA A 77 1.89 1.95 -16.01
C ALA A 77 2.91 2.54 -15.03
N CYS A 78 3.67 1.68 -14.35
CA CYS A 78 4.62 2.06 -13.31
C CYS A 78 6.05 1.84 -13.78
N LEU A 79 6.86 2.90 -13.75
CA LEU A 79 8.27 2.89 -14.05
C LEU A 79 9.06 3.36 -12.83
N VAL A 80 10.05 2.58 -12.41
CA VAL A 80 10.92 2.90 -11.28
C VAL A 80 12.37 2.90 -11.73
N VAL A 81 13.07 4.00 -11.46
CA VAL A 81 14.49 4.18 -11.77
C VAL A 81 15.26 4.40 -10.47
N THR A 82 16.25 3.56 -10.22
CA THR A 82 17.01 3.54 -8.96
C THR A 82 18.51 3.43 -9.23
N PRO A 83 19.37 3.91 -8.32
CA PRO A 83 20.82 3.86 -8.51
C PRO A 83 21.36 2.42 -8.50
N PHE A 84 20.61 1.45 -7.97
CA PHE A 84 21.06 0.07 -7.83
C PHE A 84 20.68 -0.82 -9.00
N GLN A 85 19.93 -0.32 -9.97
CA GLN A 85 19.65 -1.04 -11.21
C GLN A 85 20.87 -1.06 -12.12
N SER A 86 21.05 -2.20 -12.82
CA SER A 86 22.17 -2.39 -13.74
C SER A 86 22.12 -1.36 -14.88
N GLY A 87 23.25 -0.70 -15.15
CA GLY A 87 23.36 0.29 -16.22
C GLY A 87 22.75 1.66 -15.93
N ILE A 88 22.18 1.88 -14.74
CA ILE A 88 21.58 3.17 -14.34
C ILE A 88 22.52 3.94 -13.42
N GLY A 89 22.88 3.35 -12.27
CA GLY A 89 23.74 4.02 -11.30
C GLY A 89 25.20 4.10 -11.75
N GLN A 90 25.81 5.26 -11.53
CA GLN A 90 27.23 5.52 -11.73
C GLN A 90 28.02 5.12 -10.47
N GLY A 91 29.29 4.72 -10.62
CA GLY A 91 30.14 4.31 -9.51
C GLY A 91 30.72 2.90 -9.66
N LYS A 92 31.51 2.48 -8.66
CA LYS A 92 32.21 1.18 -8.64
C LYS A 92 31.77 0.35 -7.45
N GLY A 93 31.66 -0.96 -7.65
CA GLY A 93 31.29 -1.91 -6.60
C GLY A 93 29.90 -1.65 -6.04
N TYR A 94 29.79 -1.59 -4.71
CA TYR A 94 28.52 -1.46 -3.99
C TYR A 94 28.01 -0.02 -3.85
N GLN A 95 28.88 0.98 -4.04
CA GLN A 95 28.50 2.39 -4.00
C GLN A 95 28.08 2.84 -5.40
N ARG A 96 26.78 3.05 -5.56
CA ARG A 96 26.16 3.55 -6.79
C ARG A 96 25.45 4.86 -6.51
N PHE A 97 25.59 5.79 -7.44
CA PHE A 97 25.08 7.14 -7.37
C PHE A 97 24.22 7.43 -8.60
N LEU A 98 23.18 8.23 -8.42
CA LEU A 98 22.31 8.66 -9.49
C LEU A 98 21.85 10.07 -9.15
N SER A 99 22.35 11.07 -9.88
CA SER A 99 21.96 12.45 -9.65
C SER A 99 20.56 12.74 -10.18
N ALA A 100 19.88 13.76 -9.63
CA ALA A 100 18.53 14.10 -10.06
C ALA A 100 18.39 14.39 -11.57
N PRO A 101 19.31 15.12 -12.24
CA PRO A 101 19.24 15.30 -13.69
C PRO A 101 19.37 13.98 -14.48
N ASN A 102 20.29 13.10 -14.06
CA ASN A 102 20.50 11.81 -14.71
C ASN A 102 19.29 10.89 -14.52
N LEU A 103 18.65 10.92 -13.35
CA LEU A 103 17.41 10.22 -13.07
C LEU A 103 16.31 10.63 -14.05
N LEU A 104 16.12 11.94 -14.24
CA LEU A 104 15.14 12.47 -15.19
C LEU A 104 15.46 12.08 -16.63
N GLU A 105 16.73 12.08 -17.02
CA GLU A 105 17.13 11.56 -18.33
C GLU A 105 16.80 10.08 -18.51
N HIS A 106 17.02 9.24 -17.49
CA HIS A 106 16.69 7.82 -17.57
C HIS A 106 15.18 7.59 -17.69
N LEU A 107 14.38 8.32 -16.91
CA LEU A 107 12.92 8.31 -17.02
C LEU A 107 12.44 8.77 -18.40
N ALA A 108 13.00 9.88 -18.89
CA ALA A 108 12.73 10.42 -20.22
C ALA A 108 13.09 9.42 -21.35
N LYS A 109 14.25 8.76 -21.25
CA LYS A 109 14.69 7.76 -22.24
C LYS A 109 13.75 6.56 -22.29
N LYS A 110 13.22 6.12 -21.15
CA LYS A 110 12.25 5.01 -21.08
C LYS A 110 10.89 5.34 -21.69
N LEU A 111 10.47 6.60 -21.71
CA LEU A 111 9.26 7.02 -22.42
C LEU A 111 9.38 6.84 -23.94
N ASP A 112 10.59 6.95 -24.49
CA ASP A 112 10.88 6.77 -25.93
C ASP A 112 11.27 5.34 -26.31
N ASP A 113 11.42 4.43 -25.34
CA ASP A 113 11.85 3.05 -25.57
C ASP A 113 10.79 2.25 -26.34
N VAL A 114 10.97 2.13 -27.66
CA VAL A 114 10.07 1.38 -28.55
C VAL A 114 10.21 -0.13 -28.35
N SER A 115 11.28 -0.60 -27.72
CA SER A 115 11.49 -2.04 -27.47
C SER A 115 10.68 -2.57 -26.29
N ASP A 116 10.16 -1.68 -25.45
CA ASP A 116 9.38 -2.03 -24.26
C ASP A 116 7.90 -2.21 -24.61
N THR A 117 7.40 -3.45 -24.49
CA THR A 117 6.00 -3.79 -24.74
C THR A 117 5.06 -3.23 -23.67
N GLY A 118 5.58 -2.82 -22.51
CA GLY A 118 4.83 -2.18 -21.43
C GLY A 118 4.68 -0.67 -21.58
N ARG A 119 5.14 -0.09 -22.70
CA ARG A 119 5.10 1.36 -22.93
C ARG A 119 3.64 1.88 -23.00
N PRO A 120 3.32 2.98 -22.28
CA PRO A 120 2.01 3.60 -22.36
C PRO A 120 1.73 4.13 -23.78
N ALA A 121 0.50 3.89 -24.28
CA ALA A 121 0.05 4.30 -25.60
C ALA A 121 -1.13 5.30 -25.53
N GLY A 122 -1.17 6.24 -26.49
CA GLY A 122 -2.19 7.29 -26.55
C GLY A 122 -1.89 8.52 -25.68
N PRO A 123 -2.81 9.50 -25.64
CA PRO A 123 -2.67 10.69 -24.80
C PRO A 123 -2.90 10.32 -23.33
N GLN A 124 -1.87 10.46 -22.51
CA GLN A 124 -1.90 10.11 -21.09
C GLN A 124 -1.34 11.25 -20.23
N TYR A 125 -1.54 11.14 -18.93
CA TYR A 125 -0.88 11.95 -17.91
C TYR A 125 0.26 11.13 -17.30
N ALA A 126 1.32 11.79 -16.85
CA ALA A 126 2.37 11.14 -16.06
C ALA A 126 2.60 11.88 -14.73
N LEU A 127 2.53 11.13 -13.64
CA LEU A 127 2.88 11.58 -12.31
C LEU A 127 4.29 11.08 -11.97
N SER A 128 5.24 12.01 -11.86
CA SER A 128 6.63 11.71 -11.52
C SER A 128 6.90 12.12 -10.07
N ILE A 129 7.53 11.24 -9.31
CA ILE A 129 7.93 11.45 -7.92
C ILE A 129 9.44 11.16 -7.82
N LEU A 130 10.21 12.13 -7.33
CA LEU A 130 11.64 12.03 -7.11
C LEU A 130 11.92 11.94 -5.61
N PHE A 131 12.77 11.00 -5.23
CA PHE A 131 13.33 10.86 -3.89
C PHE A 131 14.75 11.40 -3.93
N LEU A 132 15.01 12.48 -3.21
CA LEU A 132 16.26 13.23 -3.23
C LEU A 132 17.06 12.96 -1.95
N GLY A 133 18.35 12.69 -2.12
CA GLY A 133 19.27 12.47 -1.02
C GLY A 133 20.69 12.89 -1.36
N THR A 134 21.39 13.41 -0.36
CA THR A 134 22.86 13.61 -0.41
C THR A 134 23.61 12.44 0.24
N ARG A 135 22.91 11.64 1.06
CA ARG A 135 23.43 10.50 1.82
C ARG A 135 22.47 9.32 1.71
N LEU A 136 22.99 8.09 1.84
CA LEU A 136 22.19 6.87 1.76
C LEU A 136 21.12 6.79 2.86
N GLU A 137 21.42 7.30 4.05
CA GLU A 137 20.47 7.37 5.17
C GLU A 137 19.27 8.27 4.84
N GLN A 138 19.51 9.43 4.22
CA GLN A 138 18.45 10.35 3.80
C GLN A 138 17.54 9.70 2.75
N LEU A 139 18.14 9.02 1.76
CA LEU A 139 17.39 8.29 0.72
C LEU A 139 16.60 7.11 1.32
N ALA A 140 17.20 6.34 2.24
CA ALA A 140 16.52 5.24 2.91
C ALA A 140 15.33 5.73 3.74
N SER A 141 15.51 6.84 4.47
CA SER A 141 14.47 7.45 5.29
C SER A 141 13.28 7.95 4.46
N SER A 142 13.55 8.65 3.34
CA SER A 142 12.49 9.12 2.43
C SER A 142 11.74 7.97 1.77
N LEU A 143 12.46 6.95 1.28
CA LEU A 143 11.83 5.75 0.72
C LEU A 143 11.00 4.98 1.76
N SER A 144 11.45 4.88 3.01
CA SER A 144 10.72 4.18 4.06
C SER A 144 9.38 4.84 4.37
N ARG A 145 9.34 6.19 4.46
CA ARG A 145 8.10 6.95 4.62
C ARG A 145 7.11 6.71 3.47
N PHE A 146 7.61 6.68 2.24
CA PHE A 146 6.77 6.43 1.07
C PHE A 146 6.28 4.97 1.00
N ASN A 147 7.18 4.00 1.20
CA ASN A 147 6.88 2.57 1.11
C ASN A 147 5.93 2.09 2.22
N ALA A 148 5.86 2.81 3.35
CA ALA A 148 4.86 2.55 4.38
C ALA A 148 3.41 2.75 3.87
N LEU A 149 3.22 3.65 2.90
CA LEU A 149 1.92 3.95 2.31
C LEU A 149 1.70 3.19 1.00
N LEU A 150 2.71 3.19 0.12
CA LEU A 150 2.62 2.61 -1.22
C LEU A 150 3.87 1.77 -1.50
N PRO A 151 3.88 0.48 -1.08
CA PRO A 151 5.06 -0.37 -1.18
C PRO A 151 5.29 -0.82 -2.63
N ILE A 152 6.10 -0.08 -3.39
CA ILE A 152 6.51 -0.48 -4.74
C ILE A 152 7.71 -1.41 -4.64
N PRO A 153 7.69 -2.63 -5.24
CA PRO A 153 8.74 -3.63 -5.06
C PRO A 153 10.16 -3.10 -5.31
N ASP A 154 10.36 -2.30 -6.36
CA ASP A 154 11.67 -1.72 -6.67
C ASP A 154 12.13 -0.64 -5.69
N LEU A 155 11.20 0.17 -5.18
CA LEU A 155 11.51 1.16 -4.14
C LEU A 155 11.79 0.46 -2.79
N VAL A 156 11.07 -0.60 -2.45
CA VAL A 156 11.32 -1.42 -1.24
C VAL A 156 12.67 -2.12 -1.34
N ARG A 157 13.03 -2.66 -2.52
CA ARG A 157 14.37 -3.21 -2.76
C ARG A 157 15.45 -2.16 -2.57
N THR A 158 15.22 -0.95 -3.09
CA THR A 158 16.15 0.18 -3.00
C THR A 158 16.32 0.65 -1.56
N GLU A 159 15.22 0.76 -0.80
CA GLU A 159 15.23 1.09 0.62
C GLU A 159 16.07 0.09 1.41
N ARG A 160 15.76 -1.21 1.29
CA ARG A 160 16.50 -2.28 1.99
C ARG A 160 17.98 -2.25 1.62
N ARG A 161 18.29 -1.99 0.34
CA ARG A 161 19.67 -1.89 -0.13
C ARG A 161 20.39 -0.69 0.47
N ALA A 162 19.75 0.48 0.49
CA ALA A 162 20.31 1.70 1.09
C ALA A 162 20.54 1.50 2.60
N GLN A 163 19.57 0.97 3.34
CA GLN A 163 19.69 0.64 4.77
C GLN A 163 20.85 -0.34 5.03
N HIS A 164 20.98 -1.38 4.20
CA HIS A 164 22.06 -2.34 4.33
C HIS A 164 23.43 -1.70 4.10
N LEU A 165 23.56 -0.78 3.14
CA LEU A 165 24.82 -0.08 2.90
C LEU A 165 25.19 0.87 4.05
N VAL A 166 24.21 1.60 4.61
CA VAL A 166 24.42 2.42 5.83
C VAL A 166 24.89 1.56 7.00
N LYS A 167 24.25 0.40 7.18
CA LYS A 167 24.63 -0.56 8.21
C LYS A 167 26.06 -1.08 8.01
N LEU A 168 26.41 -1.49 6.79
CA LEU A 168 27.78 -1.95 6.46
C LEU A 168 28.84 -0.87 6.69
N GLU A 169 28.54 0.41 6.42
CA GLU A 169 29.48 1.50 6.70
C GLU A 169 29.75 1.67 8.20
N THR A 170 28.75 1.39 9.03
CA THR A 170 28.85 1.45 10.50
C THR A 170 29.56 0.22 11.05
N GLU A 171 29.15 -0.98 10.64
CA GLU A 171 29.68 -2.27 11.12
C GLU A 171 31.08 -2.58 10.59
N LYS A 172 31.60 -1.87 9.58
CA LYS A 172 32.95 -2.09 9.01
C LYS A 172 34.05 -2.08 10.07
N TRP A 173 33.84 -1.33 11.15
CA TRP A 173 34.79 -1.18 12.25
C TRP A 173 34.56 -2.15 13.40
N GLU A 174 33.50 -2.95 13.33
CA GLU A 174 33.22 -4.00 14.29
C GLU A 174 33.89 -5.29 13.83
N ILE A 175 34.79 -5.84 14.66
CA ILE A 175 35.29 -7.20 14.49
C ILE A 175 34.34 -8.10 15.29
N PRO A 176 33.38 -8.80 14.66
CA PRO A 176 32.46 -9.63 15.41
C PRO A 176 33.24 -10.77 16.08
N GLY A 177 33.09 -10.89 17.40
CA GLY A 177 33.58 -12.06 18.12
C GLY A 177 32.86 -13.31 17.63
N ALA A 178 33.57 -14.18 16.92
CA ALA A 178 33.00 -15.47 16.49
C ALA A 178 32.97 -16.42 17.69
N GLY A 179 31.79 -16.60 18.29
CA GLY A 179 31.58 -17.69 19.25
C GLY A 179 31.86 -19.06 18.60
N PRO A 180 32.28 -20.08 19.37
CA PRO A 180 32.61 -21.39 18.84
C PRO A 180 31.43 -21.99 18.09
N LEU A 181 31.68 -22.45 16.86
CA LEU A 181 30.74 -23.20 16.04
C LEU A 181 30.93 -24.71 16.28
N PRO A 182 29.88 -25.54 16.17
CA PRO A 182 28.50 -25.23 15.80
C PRO A 182 27.66 -24.62 16.95
N ARG A 183 26.66 -23.81 16.60
CA ARG A 183 25.73 -23.21 17.58
C ARG A 183 24.52 -24.12 17.80
N TRP A 184 24.07 -24.20 19.05
CA TRP A 184 22.73 -24.71 19.36
C TRP A 184 21.68 -23.86 18.65
N GLN A 185 20.75 -24.49 17.96
CA GLN A 185 19.61 -23.83 17.34
C GLN A 185 18.32 -24.50 17.82
N ALA A 186 17.26 -23.70 17.97
CA ALA A 186 15.94 -24.26 18.21
C ALA A 186 15.52 -25.08 16.98
N LEU A 187 15.14 -26.34 17.19
CA LEU A 187 14.52 -27.17 16.17
C LEU A 187 13.02 -26.88 16.15
N PRO A 188 12.47 -26.17 15.14
CA PRO A 188 11.03 -25.92 15.08
C PRO A 188 10.31 -27.22 14.70
N LEU A 189 9.95 -28.02 15.71
CA LEU A 189 9.28 -29.32 15.54
C LEU A 189 8.00 -29.21 14.69
N GLU A 190 7.34 -28.06 14.69
CA GLU A 190 6.15 -27.80 13.86
C GLU A 190 6.40 -27.87 12.35
N ARG A 191 7.67 -27.77 11.92
CA ARG A 191 8.08 -27.93 10.51
C ARG A 191 8.42 -29.38 10.17
N CYS A 192 8.62 -30.25 11.16
CA CYS A 192 8.82 -31.67 10.94
C CYS A 192 7.50 -32.28 10.45
N THR A 193 7.54 -33.02 9.34
CA THR A 193 6.36 -33.54 8.65
C THR A 193 5.46 -34.38 9.57
N VAL A 194 6.06 -35.24 10.40
CA VAL A 194 5.34 -36.10 11.35
C VAL A 194 4.65 -35.28 12.44
N VAL A 195 5.34 -34.32 13.03
CA VAL A 195 4.79 -33.48 14.11
C VAL A 195 3.72 -32.53 13.57
N LYS A 196 3.89 -32.00 12.35
CA LYS A 196 2.87 -31.18 11.69
C LYS A 196 1.59 -31.98 11.45
N ALA A 197 1.70 -33.21 10.94
CA ALA A 197 0.55 -34.10 10.73
C ALA A 197 -0.13 -34.47 12.06
N ALA A 198 0.66 -34.80 13.08
CA ALA A 198 0.14 -35.09 14.42
C ALA A 198 -0.60 -33.87 15.02
N LYS A 199 -0.02 -32.66 14.94
CA LYS A 199 -0.64 -31.42 15.41
C LYS A 199 -1.96 -31.13 14.68
N GLN A 200 -2.01 -31.33 13.36
CA GLN A 200 -3.24 -31.16 12.59
C GLN A 200 -4.32 -32.18 13.00
N SER A 201 -3.95 -33.44 13.20
CA SER A 201 -4.88 -34.48 13.66
C SER A 201 -5.40 -34.21 15.07
N MET A 202 -4.52 -33.85 16.01
CA MET A 202 -4.88 -33.52 17.39
C MET A 202 -5.73 -32.24 17.46
N ALA A 203 -5.40 -31.21 16.67
CA ALA A 203 -6.21 -30.00 16.57
C ALA A 203 -7.61 -30.32 16.01
N GLY A 204 -7.72 -31.20 15.01
CA GLY A 204 -9.01 -31.66 14.50
C GLY A 204 -9.83 -32.39 15.56
N GLN A 205 -9.20 -33.26 16.36
CA GLN A 205 -9.88 -33.93 17.49
C GLN A 205 -10.32 -32.94 18.57
N LEU A 206 -9.48 -31.95 18.90
CA LEU A 206 -9.83 -30.88 19.83
C LEU A 206 -11.03 -30.07 19.31
N THR A 207 -11.05 -29.68 18.04
CA THR A 207 -12.19 -28.95 17.45
C THR A 207 -13.48 -29.78 17.47
N VAL A 208 -13.39 -31.09 17.24
CA VAL A 208 -14.55 -31.99 17.36
C VAL A 208 -15.05 -32.04 18.81
N LEU A 209 -14.14 -32.16 19.79
CA LEU A 209 -14.50 -32.14 21.21
C LEU A 209 -15.05 -30.77 21.65
N GLU A 210 -14.49 -29.67 21.15
CA GLU A 210 -14.99 -28.31 21.35
C GLU A 210 -16.39 -28.15 20.75
N SER A 211 -16.68 -28.79 19.61
CA SER A 211 -18.02 -28.77 19.01
C SER A 211 -19.05 -29.57 19.81
N TYR A 212 -18.63 -30.64 20.49
CA TYR A 212 -19.51 -31.40 21.40
C TYR A 212 -19.65 -30.73 22.77
N ALA A 213 -18.64 -29.97 23.22
CA ALA A 213 -18.68 -29.20 24.47
C ALA A 213 -19.38 -27.84 24.31
N ALA A 214 -19.64 -27.41 23.07
CA ALA A 214 -20.49 -26.28 22.77
C ALA A 214 -21.96 -26.68 23.02
N ASP A 215 -22.37 -26.66 24.30
CA ASP A 215 -23.77 -26.56 24.72
C ASP A 215 -24.30 -25.15 24.37
N SER A 216 -24.19 -24.75 23.09
CA SER A 216 -24.70 -23.49 22.57
C SER A 216 -26.03 -23.71 21.89
N SER A 217 -27.03 -22.91 22.26
CA SER A 217 -28.26 -22.87 21.50
C SER A 217 -27.97 -22.24 20.12
N PRO A 218 -28.61 -22.69 19.03
CA PRO A 218 -28.46 -22.07 17.71
C PRO A 218 -28.71 -20.56 17.72
N LEU A 219 -29.53 -20.09 18.66
CA LEU A 219 -29.82 -18.68 18.88
C LEU A 219 -28.65 -17.94 19.56
N GLY A 220 -27.97 -18.58 20.52
CA GLY A 220 -26.71 -18.09 21.11
C GLY A 220 -25.58 -17.99 20.07
N ASP A 221 -25.47 -18.95 19.15
CA ASP A 221 -24.48 -18.91 18.07
C ASP A 221 -24.75 -17.77 17.08
N LEU A 222 -26.03 -17.51 16.75
CA LEU A 222 -26.44 -16.38 15.91
C LEU A 222 -26.19 -15.04 16.61
N ALA A 223 -26.42 -14.95 17.92
CA ALA A 223 -26.07 -13.77 18.72
C ALA A 223 -24.56 -13.53 18.69
N ALA A 224 -23.75 -14.57 18.95
CA ALA A 224 -22.29 -14.49 18.92
C ALA A 224 -21.76 -14.14 17.51
N LEU A 225 -22.42 -14.60 16.44
CA LEU A 225 -22.11 -14.22 15.07
C LEU A 225 -22.46 -12.76 14.77
N ALA A 226 -23.60 -12.26 15.25
CA ALA A 226 -23.97 -10.85 15.14
C ALA A 226 -22.95 -9.95 15.87
N THR A 227 -22.55 -10.31 17.09
CA THR A 227 -21.51 -9.60 17.85
C THR A 227 -20.16 -9.62 17.13
N ARG A 228 -19.75 -10.75 16.55
CA ARG A 228 -18.52 -10.84 15.74
C ARG A 228 -18.58 -9.95 14.50
N LYS A 229 -19.74 -9.84 13.83
CA LYS A 229 -19.92 -8.92 12.69
C LYS A 229 -19.76 -7.45 13.11
N VAL A 230 -20.36 -7.05 14.23
CA VAL A 230 -20.21 -5.69 14.78
C VAL A 230 -18.76 -5.40 15.11
N ALA A 231 -18.07 -6.31 15.84
CA ALA A 231 -16.67 -6.13 16.19
C ALA A 231 -15.76 -6.06 14.95
N GLN A 232 -16.03 -6.88 13.92
CA GLN A 232 -15.28 -6.82 12.66
C GLN A 232 -15.49 -5.50 11.92
N GLN A 233 -16.72 -4.98 11.91
CA GLN A 233 -17.04 -3.70 11.29
C GLN A 233 -16.35 -2.54 12.03
N GLN A 234 -16.46 -2.49 13.36
CA GLN A 234 -15.77 -1.51 14.19
C GLN A 234 -14.24 -1.57 14.00
N GLY A 235 -13.66 -2.77 13.94
CA GLY A 235 -12.23 -2.93 13.69
C GLY A 235 -11.78 -2.39 12.34
N ARG A 236 -12.57 -2.60 11.27
CA ARG A 236 -12.27 -2.03 9.94
C ARG A 236 -12.43 -0.51 9.91
N ASP A 237 -13.42 0.00 10.62
CA ASP A 237 -13.66 1.44 10.73
C ASP A 237 -12.54 2.14 11.48
N GLN A 238 -12.07 1.53 12.58
CA GLN A 238 -10.93 2.02 13.34
C GLN A 238 -9.67 2.02 12.49
N GLN A 239 -9.37 0.93 11.78
CA GLN A 239 -8.23 0.88 10.85
C GLN A 239 -8.27 2.00 9.81
N LEU A 240 -9.45 2.31 9.28
CA LEU A 240 -9.60 3.40 8.32
C LEU A 240 -9.43 4.78 8.98
N ALA A 241 -9.93 4.96 10.20
CA ALA A 241 -9.75 6.18 10.97
C ALA A 241 -8.27 6.40 11.32
N ASP A 242 -7.57 5.35 11.78
CA ASP A 242 -6.14 5.37 12.09
C ASP A 242 -5.30 5.73 10.86
N LEU A 243 -5.64 5.20 9.68
CA LEU A 243 -4.97 5.54 8.42
C LEU A 243 -5.18 7.01 8.04
N LYS A 244 -6.39 7.54 8.25
CA LYS A 244 -6.68 8.96 8.00
C LYS A 244 -5.90 9.84 8.97
N GLU A 245 -5.92 9.51 10.27
CA GLU A 245 -5.21 10.24 11.31
C GLU A 245 -3.70 10.29 11.05
N LEU A 246 -3.10 9.16 10.65
CA LEU A 246 -1.67 9.09 10.27
C LEU A 246 -1.31 10.06 9.13
N LEU A 247 -2.26 10.35 8.25
CA LEU A 247 -2.09 11.25 7.11
C LEU A 247 -2.63 12.67 7.36
N THR A 248 -3.20 12.95 8.54
CA THR A 248 -3.60 14.30 8.92
C THR A 248 -2.39 15.15 9.30
N GLY A 249 -2.35 16.39 8.84
CA GLY A 249 -1.27 17.33 9.19
C GLY A 249 0.09 17.01 8.55
N GLY A 250 0.12 16.32 7.41
CA GLY A 250 1.34 16.05 6.65
C GLY A 250 2.12 17.34 6.39
N ASN A 251 3.41 17.35 6.75
CA ASN A 251 4.32 18.44 6.43
C ASN A 251 4.93 18.24 5.04
N PRO A 252 5.20 19.32 4.28
CA PRO A 252 5.86 19.20 2.99
C PRO A 252 7.27 18.62 3.17
N ASP A 253 7.53 17.48 2.56
CA ASP A 253 8.82 16.80 2.60
C ASP A 253 9.69 17.26 1.43
N ALA A 254 10.66 18.13 1.69
CA ALA A 254 11.58 18.64 0.67
C ALA A 254 12.48 17.55 0.07
N SER A 255 12.59 16.38 0.70
CA SER A 255 13.33 15.23 0.15
C SER A 255 12.53 14.44 -0.88
N MET A 256 11.25 14.76 -1.07
CA MET A 256 10.38 14.15 -2.07
C MET A 256 9.73 15.24 -2.93
N LEU A 257 9.92 15.18 -4.24
CA LEU A 257 9.29 16.12 -5.16
C LEU A 257 8.36 15.39 -6.12
N ALA A 258 7.14 15.88 -6.27
CA ALA A 258 6.18 15.37 -7.23
C ALA A 258 5.89 16.38 -8.34
N ARG A 259 5.53 15.85 -9.50
CA ARG A 259 5.11 16.63 -10.66
C ARG A 259 4.16 15.83 -11.54
N LEU A 260 3.02 16.43 -11.87
CA LEU A 260 2.10 15.93 -12.88
C LEU A 260 2.37 16.63 -14.22
N ILE A 261 2.41 15.86 -15.31
CA ILE A 261 2.59 16.34 -16.69
C ILE A 261 1.55 15.71 -17.62
N GLY A 262 1.30 16.35 -18.77
CA GLY A 262 0.26 15.97 -19.71
C GLY A 262 -1.01 16.85 -19.65
N PRO A 263 -2.05 16.51 -20.45
CA PRO A 263 -2.14 15.32 -21.29
C PRO A 263 -1.21 15.39 -22.51
N GLY A 264 -0.60 14.28 -22.89
CA GLY A 264 0.23 14.22 -24.09
C GLY A 264 0.63 12.80 -24.48
N ASN A 265 1.17 12.65 -25.68
CA ASN A 265 1.82 11.40 -26.09
C ASN A 265 3.20 11.24 -25.40
N THR A 266 3.82 10.07 -25.52
CA THR A 266 5.12 9.80 -24.86
C THR A 266 6.25 10.81 -25.17
N SER A 267 6.31 11.39 -26.37
CA SER A 267 7.36 12.36 -26.71
C SER A 267 7.06 13.75 -26.14
N GLU A 268 5.78 14.13 -26.07
CA GLU A 268 5.32 15.33 -25.37
C GLU A 268 5.57 15.23 -23.87
N LEU A 269 5.22 14.09 -23.24
CA LEU A 269 5.48 13.81 -21.84
C LEU A 269 6.99 13.85 -21.55
N ARG A 270 7.82 13.28 -22.43
CA ARG A 270 9.29 13.37 -22.29
C ARG A 270 9.76 14.82 -22.30
N ARG A 271 9.31 15.62 -23.26
CA ARG A 271 9.69 17.04 -23.37
C ARG A 271 9.25 17.81 -22.13
N GLU A 272 8.04 17.58 -21.66
CA GLU A 272 7.52 18.23 -20.45
C GLU A 272 8.27 17.80 -19.18
N LEU A 273 8.65 16.52 -19.06
CA LEU A 273 9.42 16.01 -17.94
C LEU A 273 10.78 16.72 -17.81
N LEU A 274 11.46 16.90 -18.95
CA LEU A 274 12.77 17.56 -19.01
C LEU A 274 12.67 19.09 -18.99
N ALA A 275 11.50 19.67 -19.25
CA ALA A 275 11.27 21.11 -19.19
C ALA A 275 11.01 21.56 -17.75
N GLY A 276 11.61 22.68 -17.32
CA GLY A 276 11.37 23.29 -16.01
C GLY A 276 12.58 23.24 -15.09
N ASP A 277 12.44 23.84 -13.91
CA ASP A 277 13.51 23.94 -12.91
C ASP A 277 13.55 22.68 -12.05
N ALA A 278 14.31 21.68 -12.50
CA ALA A 278 14.48 20.41 -11.81
C ALA A 278 15.65 20.48 -10.80
N PRO A 279 15.62 19.65 -9.73
CA PRO A 279 16.75 19.55 -8.81
C PRO A 279 18.05 19.21 -9.54
N GLY A 280 19.13 19.87 -9.13
CA GLY A 280 20.42 19.77 -9.81
C GLY A 280 21.28 18.61 -9.35
N HIS A 281 22.56 18.67 -9.70
CA HIS A 281 23.54 17.64 -9.35
C HIS A 281 23.95 17.65 -7.87
N GLU A 282 23.48 18.60 -7.07
CA GLU A 282 23.68 18.62 -5.62
C GLU A 282 23.05 17.39 -4.94
N TRP A 283 22.02 16.80 -5.54
CA TRP A 283 21.40 15.56 -5.10
C TRP A 283 22.05 14.38 -5.79
N VAL A 284 23.07 13.79 -5.16
CA VAL A 284 23.90 12.71 -5.73
C VAL A 284 23.28 11.30 -5.59
N LEU A 285 22.30 11.13 -4.71
CA LEU A 285 21.64 9.86 -4.42
C LEU A 285 20.12 10.01 -4.56
N CYS A 286 19.63 9.75 -5.78
CA CYS A 286 18.22 9.88 -6.10
C CYS A 286 17.61 8.56 -6.57
N ALA A 287 16.31 8.38 -6.31
CA ALA A 287 15.46 7.37 -6.94
C ALA A 287 14.21 8.06 -7.49
N GLY A 288 13.57 7.47 -8.51
CA GLY A 288 12.39 8.05 -9.12
C GLY A 288 11.33 7.03 -9.45
N LEU A 289 10.09 7.47 -9.36
CA LEU A 289 8.88 6.76 -9.71
C LEU A 289 8.13 7.58 -10.76
N MET A 290 7.64 6.94 -11.80
CA MET A 290 6.74 7.53 -12.76
C MET A 290 5.53 6.62 -12.96
N LEU A 291 4.34 7.17 -12.76
CA LEU A 291 3.07 6.53 -13.03
C LEU A 291 2.45 7.19 -14.25
N VAL A 292 2.14 6.42 -15.29
CA VAL A 292 1.55 6.92 -16.53
C VAL A 292 0.18 6.29 -16.73
N GLY A 293 -0.84 7.12 -16.96
CA GLY A 293 -2.20 6.64 -17.11
C GLY A 293 -3.21 7.74 -17.39
N SER A 294 -4.49 7.42 -17.26
CA SER A 294 -5.56 8.40 -17.30
C SER A 294 -5.48 9.33 -16.08
N LYS A 295 -6.10 10.51 -16.17
CA LYS A 295 -6.19 11.43 -15.03
C LYS A 295 -6.92 10.80 -13.84
N GLU A 296 -7.98 10.04 -14.11
CA GLU A 296 -8.78 9.36 -13.09
C GLU A 296 -7.98 8.26 -12.39
N GLY A 297 -7.24 7.42 -13.13
CA GLY A 297 -6.41 6.37 -12.54
C GLY A 297 -5.22 6.91 -11.73
N LEU A 298 -4.78 8.14 -12.01
CA LEU A 298 -3.72 8.81 -11.25
C LEU A 298 -4.25 9.65 -10.07
N SER A 299 -5.54 9.97 -10.02
CA SER A 299 -6.14 10.90 -9.05
C SER A 299 -5.84 10.53 -7.59
N PHE A 300 -5.95 9.25 -7.25
CA PHE A 300 -5.66 8.75 -5.91
C PHE A 300 -4.21 9.05 -5.49
N VAL A 301 -3.23 8.71 -6.33
CA VAL A 301 -1.81 8.92 -6.01
C VAL A 301 -1.45 10.41 -6.10
N GLN A 302 -2.07 11.15 -7.03
CA GLN A 302 -1.91 12.60 -7.16
C GLN A 302 -2.31 13.31 -5.86
N GLU A 303 -3.52 13.05 -5.36
CA GLU A 303 -3.99 13.64 -4.12
C GLU A 303 -3.16 13.18 -2.92
N LEU A 304 -2.78 11.89 -2.88
CA LEU A 304 -1.94 11.32 -1.82
C LEU A 304 -0.63 12.07 -1.66
N VAL A 305 0.01 12.48 -2.76
CA VAL A 305 1.27 13.21 -2.74
C VAL A 305 1.13 14.73 -2.60
N GLY A 306 -0.10 15.25 -2.49
CA GLY A 306 -0.34 16.66 -2.26
C GLY A 306 -0.60 17.50 -3.52
N LEU A 307 -0.76 16.87 -4.69
CA LEU A 307 -1.08 17.53 -5.96
C LEU A 307 -2.59 17.54 -6.27
#